data_AF-A0A950FI17-F1
#
_entry.id   AF-A0A950FI17-F1
#
_cell.length_a   1.000
_cell.length_b   1.000
_cell.length_c   1.000
_cell.angle_alpha   90.00
_cell.angle_beta   90.00
_cell.angle_gamma   90.00
#
_symmetry.space_group_name_H-M   'P 1'
#
loop_
_entity.id
_entity.type
_entity.pdbx_description
1 polymer ?
#
loop_
_entity_poly.entity_id
_entity_poly.type
_entity_poly.pdbx_seq_one_letter_code
_entity_poly.pdbx_strand_id
1 'polypeptide(L)'
;MKDNLESAELMSPVVKRQGPHLVRRISCISGTQIPPCPKLPLIIEGDRHLSHAGGKGQYCQNAIDLAHAPGISRHKTGILSAIVVVCPSIPSNMDCGTNNRSLLRDPLYLGLRQT
;
A
#
# COMPACT_ATOMS: atom_id res chain seq x y z
N MET A 1 21.16 -6.28 1.59
CA MET A 1 21.02 -5.66 2.93
C MET A 1 21.59 -4.25 2.82
N LYS A 2 20.95 -3.24 3.41
CA LYS A 2 21.49 -1.87 3.43
C LYS A 2 22.30 -1.72 4.71
N ASP A 3 23.62 -1.74 4.58
CA ASP A 3 24.51 -1.48 5.71
C ASP A 3 24.65 0.04 5.89
N ASN A 4 25.88 0.55 5.88
CA ASN A 4 26.21 1.97 6.10
C ASN A 4 26.06 2.85 4.83
N LEU A 5 25.41 2.34 3.79
CA LEU A 5 25.16 3.10 2.56
C LEU A 5 23.98 4.05 2.73
N GLU A 6 24.10 5.20 2.08
CA GLU A 6 22.96 6.08 1.84
C GLU A 6 21.89 5.36 1.02
N SER A 7 20.63 5.52 1.40
CA SER A 7 19.51 4.84 0.72
C SER A 7 19.47 5.17 -0.78
N ALA A 8 19.82 6.41 -1.16
CA ALA A 8 19.89 6.81 -2.55
C ALA A 8 21.01 6.09 -3.32
N GLU A 9 22.15 5.84 -2.68
CA GLU A 9 23.29 5.16 -3.31
C GLU A 9 22.96 3.70 -3.62
N LEU A 10 22.29 3.01 -2.69
CA LEU A 10 21.82 1.64 -2.91
C LEU A 10 20.66 1.55 -3.92
N MET A 11 19.71 2.49 -3.83
CA MET A 11 18.47 2.43 -4.62
C MET A 11 18.63 2.96 -6.05
N SER A 12 19.54 3.91 -6.29
CA SER A 12 19.72 4.52 -7.62
C SER A 12 20.02 3.48 -8.72
N PRO A 13 20.92 2.50 -8.54
CA PRO A 13 21.15 1.45 -9.52
C PRO A 13 19.93 0.54 -9.72
N VAL A 14 19.18 0.22 -8.65
CA VAL A 14 17.99 -0.64 -8.72
C VAL A 14 16.90 0.03 -9.56
N VAL A 15 16.64 1.31 -9.29
CA VAL A 15 15.66 2.11 -10.02
C VAL A 15 16.11 2.34 -11.47
N LYS A 16 17.40 2.64 -11.72
CA LYS A 16 17.93 2.84 -13.08
C LYS A 16 17.94 1.55 -13.92
N ARG A 17 18.30 0.41 -13.33
CA ARG A 17 18.37 -0.90 -14.02
C ARG A 17 16.99 -1.40 -14.43
N GLN A 18 15.97 -1.16 -13.61
CA GLN A 18 14.60 -1.51 -13.92
C GLN A 18 13.89 -0.41 -14.75
N GLY A 19 14.47 0.80 -14.77
CA GLY A 19 13.96 1.95 -15.51
C GLY A 19 12.57 2.39 -15.04
N PRO A 20 11.92 3.32 -15.76
CA PRO A 20 10.49 3.63 -15.57
C PRO A 20 9.55 2.44 -15.91
N HIS A 21 10.10 1.28 -16.29
CA HIS A 21 9.39 0.09 -16.73
C HIS A 21 9.13 -0.94 -15.62
N LEU A 22 9.37 -0.59 -14.35
CA LEU A 22 8.88 -1.41 -13.24
C LEU A 22 7.39 -1.62 -13.40
N VAL A 23 6.98 -2.89 -13.56
CA VAL A 23 5.57 -3.28 -13.72
C VAL A 23 4.74 -2.78 -12.53
N ARG A 24 5.38 -2.59 -11.36
CA ARG A 24 4.79 -2.05 -10.13
C ARG A 24 5.78 -1.19 -9.37
N ARG A 25 5.33 -0.19 -8.62
CA ARG A 25 6.19 0.63 -7.74
C ARG A 25 6.85 -0.21 -6.64
N ILE A 26 8.06 0.18 -6.22
CA ILE A 26 8.72 -0.37 -5.02
C ILE A 26 8.01 0.15 -3.76
N SER A 27 7.87 -0.70 -2.75
CA SER A 27 7.15 -0.40 -1.51
C SER A 27 7.96 -0.77 -0.28
N CYS A 28 7.94 0.10 0.74
CA CYS A 28 8.41 -0.26 2.08
C CYS A 28 7.20 -0.82 2.85
N ILE A 29 7.30 -2.09 3.26
CA ILE A 29 6.25 -2.77 4.02
C ILE A 29 6.86 -3.28 5.31
N SER A 30 6.26 -2.91 6.43
CA SER A 30 6.64 -3.37 7.76
C SER A 30 5.53 -4.23 8.37
N GLY A 31 5.93 -5.19 9.20
CA GLY A 31 5.01 -5.97 10.02
C GLY A 31 5.46 -5.83 11.46
N THR A 32 4.55 -5.55 12.38
CA THR A 32 4.88 -5.42 13.80
C THR A 32 3.78 -6.01 14.66
N GLN A 33 4.16 -6.80 15.66
CA GLN A 33 3.20 -7.35 16.62
C GLN A 33 2.68 -6.22 17.50
N ILE A 34 1.38 -5.92 17.41
CA ILE A 34 0.73 -4.85 18.20
C ILE A 34 -0.23 -5.53 19.18
N PRO A 35 0.03 -5.56 20.49
CA PRO A 35 -0.97 -5.98 21.47
C PRO A 35 -2.14 -4.98 21.50
N PRO A 36 -3.42 -5.42 21.58
CA PRO A 36 -3.93 -6.78 21.70
C PRO A 36 -4.28 -7.46 20.35
N CYS A 37 -3.84 -6.92 19.21
CA CYS A 37 -4.15 -7.51 17.91
C CYS A 37 -3.56 -8.93 17.79
N PRO A 38 -4.41 -9.97 17.66
CA PRO A 38 -3.94 -11.35 17.54
C PRO A 38 -3.36 -11.66 16.16
N LYS A 39 -3.55 -10.77 15.18
CA LYS A 39 -3.04 -10.88 13.81
C LYS A 39 -1.94 -9.86 13.61
N LEU A 40 -0.91 -10.23 12.84
CA LEU A 40 0.17 -9.33 12.44
C LEU A 40 -0.32 -8.39 11.32
N PRO A 41 -0.51 -7.09 11.58
CA PRO A 41 -0.82 -6.14 10.52
C PRO A 41 0.42 -5.92 9.64
N LEU A 42 0.21 -5.87 8.33
CA LEU A 42 1.19 -5.32 7.39
C LEU A 42 0.85 -3.86 7.17
N ILE A 43 1.83 -2.99 7.41
CA ILE A 43 1.73 -1.55 7.26
C ILE A 43 2.59 -1.14 6.07
N ILE A 44 1.99 -0.39 5.15
CA ILE A 44 2.70 0.12 3.98
C ILE A 44 2.96 1.60 4.23
N GLU A 45 4.23 1.98 4.19
CA GLU A 45 4.58 3.39 4.17
C GLU A 45 4.56 3.89 2.72
N GLY A 46 3.67 4.84 2.46
CA GLY A 46 3.58 5.50 1.17
C GLY A 46 4.69 6.55 1.00
N ASP A 47 5.20 6.69 -0.21
CA ASP A 47 6.04 7.85 -0.57
C ASP A 47 5.23 9.14 -0.38
N ARG A 48 5.82 10.15 0.26
CA ARG A 48 5.19 11.48 0.42
C ARG A 48 4.77 12.10 -0.92
N HIS A 49 5.39 11.72 -2.03
CA HIS A 49 5.10 12.25 -3.36
C HIS A 49 3.89 11.59 -4.05
N LEU A 50 3.14 10.75 -3.34
CA LEU A 50 1.99 10.05 -3.90
C LEU A 50 0.74 10.92 -3.94
N SER A 51 0.59 11.71 -5.01
CA SER A 51 -0.55 12.61 -5.22
C SER A 51 -1.77 11.96 -5.91
N HIS A 52 -1.66 10.72 -6.39
CA HIS A 52 -2.69 10.10 -7.24
C HIS A 52 -3.10 8.69 -6.80
N ALA A 53 -4.40 8.39 -6.90
CA ALA A 53 -5.05 7.13 -6.56
C ALA A 53 -4.43 5.89 -7.23
N GLY A 54 -3.98 6.03 -8.49
CA GLY A 54 -3.43 4.93 -9.29
C GLY A 54 -2.15 4.31 -8.69
N GLY A 55 -1.36 5.10 -7.98
CA GLY A 55 -0.17 4.60 -7.28
C GLY A 55 -0.53 3.72 -6.08
N LYS A 56 -1.57 4.09 -5.33
CA LYS A 56 -2.00 3.40 -4.09
C LYS A 56 -2.44 1.95 -4.35
N GLY A 57 -3.08 1.68 -5.48
CA GLY A 57 -3.45 0.32 -5.88
C GLY A 57 -2.25 -0.62 -5.99
N GLN A 58 -1.12 -0.15 -6.55
CA GLN A 58 0.09 -0.96 -6.67
C GLN A 58 0.73 -1.26 -5.31
N TYR A 59 0.74 -0.29 -4.40
CA TYR A 59 1.21 -0.49 -3.03
C TYR A 59 0.38 -1.57 -2.32
N CYS A 60 -0.95 -1.45 -2.37
CA CYS A 60 -1.84 -2.46 -1.80
C CYS A 60 -1.56 -3.84 -2.40
N GLN A 61 -1.43 -3.95 -3.72
CA GLN A 61 -1.14 -5.24 -4.35
C GLN A 61 0.19 -5.84 -3.91
N ASN A 62 1.23 -5.03 -3.72
CA ASN A 62 2.52 -5.52 -3.20
C ASN A 62 2.39 -6.09 -1.78
N ALA A 63 1.56 -5.48 -0.93
CA ALA A 63 1.30 -6.02 0.41
C ALA A 63 0.43 -7.28 0.39
N ILE A 64 -0.52 -7.37 -0.54
CA ILE A 64 -1.30 -8.59 -0.77
C ILE A 64 -0.37 -9.73 -1.18
N ASP A 65 0.52 -9.48 -2.14
CA ASP A 65 1.48 -10.48 -2.62
C ASP A 65 2.45 -10.89 -1.51
N LEU A 66 2.91 -9.94 -0.69
CA LEU A 66 3.73 -10.23 0.49
C LEU A 66 2.96 -11.07 1.52
N ALA A 67 1.67 -10.84 1.74
CA ALA A 67 0.85 -11.67 2.63
C ALA A 67 0.64 -13.09 2.08
N HIS A 68 0.55 -13.23 0.75
CA HIS A 68 0.43 -14.54 0.10
C HIS A 68 1.72 -15.36 0.19
N ALA A 69 2.90 -14.73 0.18
CA ALA A 69 4.20 -15.42 0.23
C ALA A 69 4.36 -16.40 1.44
N PRO A 70 3.99 -16.03 2.68
CA PRO A 70 3.97 -16.96 3.82
C PRO A 70 2.68 -17.81 3.92
N GLY A 71 1.79 -17.77 2.92
CA GLY A 71 0.58 -18.61 2.86
C GLY A 71 -0.71 -17.99 3.42
N ILE A 72 -0.77 -16.67 3.66
CA ILE A 72 -1.99 -16.01 4.17
C ILE A 72 -2.93 -15.72 2.99
N SER A 73 -3.66 -16.75 2.55
CA SER A 73 -4.57 -16.65 1.39
C SER A 73 -5.76 -15.70 1.57
N ARG A 74 -6.14 -15.41 2.82
CA ARG A 74 -7.24 -14.49 3.16
C ARG A 74 -6.75 -13.38 4.07
N HIS A 75 -6.53 -12.22 3.48
CA HIS A 75 -6.13 -10.99 4.17
C HIS A 75 -7.29 -9.98 4.17
N LYS A 76 -7.17 -8.87 4.88
CA LYS A 76 -8.10 -7.73 4.79
C LYS A 76 -7.27 -6.50 4.46
N THR A 77 -7.60 -5.79 3.39
CA THR A 77 -6.83 -4.63 2.93
C THR A 77 -7.65 -3.37 3.12
N GLY A 78 -7.03 -2.29 3.57
CA GLY A 78 -7.67 -0.99 3.72
C GLY A 78 -6.67 0.14 3.56
N ILE A 79 -7.15 1.29 3.10
CA ILE A 79 -6.38 2.54 3.16
C ILE A 79 -6.85 3.27 4.41
N LEU A 80 -5.92 3.73 5.24
CA LEU A 80 -6.26 4.47 6.47
C LEU A 80 -6.59 5.93 6.13
N SER A 81 -7.69 6.43 6.68
CA SER A 81 -8.07 7.84 6.62
C SER A 81 -8.44 8.35 8.01
N ALA A 82 -8.28 9.65 8.22
CA ALA A 82 -8.60 10.31 9.49
C ALA A 82 -10.09 10.28 9.82
N ILE A 83 -10.94 10.19 8.79
CA ILE A 83 -12.39 10.14 8.92
C ILE A 83 -12.98 9.04 8.06
N VAL A 84 -14.13 8.54 8.50
CA VAL A 84 -14.84 7.45 7.80
C VAL A 84 -15.70 8.01 6.66
N VAL A 85 -16.34 9.17 6.82
CA VAL A 85 -17.26 9.75 5.82
C VAL A 85 -16.51 10.25 4.60
N VAL A 86 -17.09 10.04 3.40
CA VAL A 86 -16.51 10.54 2.15
C VAL A 86 -16.42 12.07 2.19
N CYS A 87 -15.20 12.61 2.09
CA CYS A 87 -14.90 14.03 2.18
C CYS A 87 -13.92 14.42 1.08
N PRO A 88 -14.38 15.10 0.02
CA PRO A 88 -13.54 15.49 -1.13
C PRO A 88 -12.37 16.39 -0.78
N SER A 89 -12.45 17.14 0.33
CA SER A 89 -11.35 18.00 0.81
C SER A 89 -10.20 17.21 1.44
N ILE A 90 -10.38 15.90 1.68
CA ILE A 90 -9.35 15.01 2.23
C ILE A 90 -8.97 13.97 1.16
N PRO A 91 -7.84 14.16 0.43
CA PRO A 91 -7.45 13.28 -0.67
C PRO A 91 -7.32 11.80 -0.27
N SER A 92 -6.79 11.50 0.92
CA SER A 92 -6.67 10.13 1.41
C SER A 92 -8.02 9.45 1.59
N ASN A 93 -9.06 10.19 1.99
CA ASN A 93 -10.41 9.68 2.16
C ASN A 93 -11.06 9.35 0.81
N MET A 94 -10.84 10.18 -0.22
CA MET A 94 -11.28 9.89 -1.59
C MET A 94 -10.64 8.60 -2.15
N ASP A 95 -9.39 8.34 -1.80
CA ASP A 95 -8.70 7.10 -2.19
C ASP A 95 -9.23 5.86 -1.45
N CYS A 96 -9.71 6.02 -0.22
CA CYS A 96 -10.36 4.95 0.56
C CYS A 96 -11.75 4.58 0.03
N GLY A 97 -12.47 5.53 -0.58
CA GLY A 97 -13.91 5.41 -0.79
C GLY A 97 -14.38 5.29 -2.24
N THR A 98 -13.66 5.82 -3.23
CA THR A 98 -14.26 5.99 -4.56
C THR A 98 -13.29 5.91 -5.74
N ASN A 99 -12.02 6.26 -5.59
CA ASN A 99 -11.13 6.46 -6.75
C ASN A 99 -10.20 5.26 -7.08
N ASN A 100 -10.39 4.09 -6.46
CA ASN A 100 -9.52 2.93 -6.70
C ASN A 100 -10.29 1.69 -7.19
N ARG A 101 -10.57 1.65 -8.50
CA ARG A 101 -11.40 0.62 -9.15
C ARG A 101 -10.87 -0.80 -8.96
N SER A 102 -9.56 -1.00 -8.89
CA SER A 102 -8.96 -2.31 -8.63
C SER A 102 -9.24 -2.81 -7.21
N LEU A 103 -9.14 -1.95 -6.20
CA LEU A 103 -9.41 -2.31 -4.81
C LEU A 103 -10.92 -2.48 -4.54
N LEU A 104 -11.77 -1.66 -5.16
CA LEU A 104 -13.22 -1.77 -5.01
C LEU A 104 -13.79 -3.11 -5.53
N ARG A 105 -13.08 -3.79 -6.43
CA ARG A 105 -13.43 -5.12 -6.93
C ARG A 105 -12.98 -6.25 -6.01
N ASP A 106 -12.02 -6.00 -5.12
CA ASP A 106 -11.55 -7.01 -4.17
C ASP A 106 -12.60 -7.19 -3.05
N PRO A 107 -13.18 -8.39 -2.86
CA PRO A 107 -14.16 -8.63 -1.80
C PRO A 107 -13.58 -8.49 -0.38
N LEU A 108 -12.26 -8.51 -0.23
CA LEU A 108 -11.56 -8.39 1.05
C LEU A 108 -11.09 -6.96 1.35
N TYR A 109 -11.35 -6.01 0.45
CA TYR A 109 -11.09 -4.60 0.68
C TYR A 109 -12.14 -3.97 1.61
N LEU A 110 -11.65 -3.30 2.66
CA LEU A 110 -12.43 -2.69 3.75
C LEU A 110 -12.77 -1.20 3.54
N GLY A 111 -12.53 -0.65 2.35
CA GLY A 111 -12.89 0.74 2.04
C GLY A 111 -14.40 0.93 1.82
N LEU A 112 -14.84 2.19 1.85
CA LEU A 112 -16.22 2.52 1.52
C LEU A 112 -16.50 2.20 0.04
N ARG A 113 -17.68 1.65 -0.23
CA ARG A 113 -18.19 1.42 -1.58
C ARG A 113 -19.43 2.29 -1.72
N GLN A 114 -19.34 3.39 -2.47
CA GLN A 114 -20.56 4.07 -2.89
C GLN A 114 -21.26 3.19 -3.93
N THR A 115 -22.54 2.92 -3.68
CA THR A 115 -23.44 2.23 -4.62
C THR A 115 -24.06 3.24 -5.56
#